data_AF-A0A850CB55-F1
#
_entry.id   AF-A0A850CB55-F1
#
_cell.length_a   1.000
_cell.length_b   1.000
_cell.length_c   1.000
_cell.angle_alpha   90.00
_cell.angle_beta   90.00
_cell.angle_gamma   90.00
#
_symmetry.space_group_name_H-M   'P 1'
#
loop_
_entity.id
_entity.type
_entity.pdbx_description
1 polymer ?
#
loop_
_entity_poly.entity_id
_entity_poly.type
_entity_poly.pdbx_seq_one_letter_code
_entity_poly.pdbx_strand_id
1 'polypeptide(L)'
;MHRRMVNLTLDSLDEVPRRCRACVFWELSPLCAEAARDVGEPAAEKEAWLSHTLLEWGGCGRIAYEGDAVAGFVTYASPKFVPRSMEFPSGPVSPDAALLMTAYVNPAYAGTGLGRQLVQTVAADVARRGIYALETFGDARGEAGACLVPADFYRSVGFKTVRFDPRYPRLRLELRSAIDRSVEAEEHWAPGDSVEWFKLDDVELDKFFGEATTGRNRIDRPGFQHDGEL
;
A
#
# COMPACT_ATOMS: atom_id res chain seq x y z
N MET A 1 -13.34 -4.22 16.18
CA MET A 1 -13.25 -3.31 15.01
C MET A 1 -12.35 -3.97 13.99
N HIS A 2 -12.93 -4.50 12.91
CA HIS A 2 -12.18 -5.15 11.83
C HIS A 2 -12.16 -4.20 10.63
N ARG A 3 -11.02 -3.54 10.43
CA ARG A 3 -10.81 -2.64 9.31
C ARG A 3 -10.31 -3.43 8.11
N ARG A 4 -11.01 -3.34 6.98
CA ARG A 4 -10.68 -4.03 5.74
C ARG A 4 -10.33 -3.03 4.66
N MET A 5 -9.24 -3.25 3.93
CA MET A 5 -8.90 -2.46 2.76
C MET A 5 -8.92 -3.33 1.50
N VAL A 6 -9.54 -2.83 0.43
CA VAL A 6 -9.64 -3.53 -0.86
C VAL A 6 -9.28 -2.61 -2.01
N ASN A 7 -9.03 -3.19 -3.19
CA ASN A 7 -8.83 -2.43 -4.42
C ASN A 7 -10.11 -1.67 -4.78
N LEU A 8 -9.96 -0.45 -5.28
CA LEU A 8 -11.01 0.22 -6.04
C LEU A 8 -11.12 -0.45 -7.43
N THR A 9 -12.32 -0.90 -7.77
CA THR A 9 -12.73 -1.44 -9.08
C THR A 9 -13.94 -0.66 -9.60
N LEU A 10 -14.33 -0.90 -10.85
CA LEU A 10 -15.58 -0.35 -11.42
C LEU A 10 -16.80 -0.75 -10.57
N ASP A 11 -16.90 -2.02 -10.17
CA ASP A 11 -18.02 -2.53 -9.37
C ASP A 11 -18.13 -1.85 -7.99
N SER A 12 -17.00 -1.45 -7.40
CA SER A 12 -16.95 -0.78 -6.09
C SER A 12 -17.00 0.74 -6.16
N LEU A 13 -16.97 1.34 -7.37
CA LEU A 13 -16.91 2.79 -7.53
C LEU A 13 -18.17 3.48 -6.95
N ASP A 14 -19.29 2.79 -7.00
CA ASP A 14 -20.59 3.26 -6.49
C ASP A 14 -20.62 3.41 -4.96
N GLU A 15 -19.69 2.75 -4.26
CA GLU A 15 -19.55 2.82 -2.81
C GLU A 15 -18.76 4.06 -2.35
N VAL A 16 -17.98 4.66 -3.25
CA VAL A 16 -17.23 5.89 -3.00
C VAL A 16 -18.21 7.06 -2.85
N PRO A 17 -17.96 8.06 -1.97
CA PRO A 17 -18.86 9.20 -1.80
C PRO A 17 -19.26 9.84 -3.13
N ARG A 18 -20.57 10.10 -3.31
CA ARG A 18 -21.15 10.62 -4.57
C ARG A 18 -20.38 11.80 -5.18
N ARG A 19 -19.95 12.75 -4.33
CA ARG A 19 -19.14 13.90 -4.75
C ARG A 19 -17.83 13.47 -5.42
N CYS A 20 -17.17 12.44 -4.89
CA CYS A 20 -15.91 11.92 -5.40
C CYS A 20 -16.09 11.02 -6.63
N ARG A 21 -17.19 10.26 -6.69
CA ARG A 21 -17.58 9.50 -7.89
C ARG A 21 -17.81 10.40 -9.11
N ALA A 22 -18.30 11.63 -8.91
CA ALA A 22 -18.49 12.61 -9.98
C ALA A 22 -17.36 13.68 -10.08
N CYS A 23 -16.33 13.64 -9.22
CA CYS A 23 -15.19 14.58 -9.30
C CYS A 23 -14.19 14.06 -10.35
N VAL A 24 -14.10 14.76 -11.48
CA VAL A 24 -13.12 14.57 -12.57
C VAL A 24 -11.94 15.55 -12.50
N PHE A 25 -11.70 16.11 -11.31
CA PHE A 25 -10.66 17.13 -11.13
C PHE A 25 -9.29 16.61 -11.57
N TRP A 26 -8.95 15.36 -11.24
CA TRP A 26 -7.65 14.78 -11.55
C TRP A 26 -7.61 14.12 -12.92
N GLU A 27 -8.73 13.51 -13.30
CA GLU A 27 -8.88 12.63 -14.45
C GLU A 27 -8.89 13.41 -15.77
N LEU A 28 -9.26 14.68 -15.74
CA LEU A 28 -9.36 15.55 -16.92
C LEU A 28 -8.55 16.84 -16.77
N SER A 29 -8.14 17.41 -17.90
CA SER A 29 -7.61 18.78 -17.97
C SER A 29 -8.69 19.82 -17.57
N PRO A 30 -8.33 21.08 -17.25
CA PRO A 30 -9.29 22.11 -16.88
C PRO A 30 -10.40 22.27 -17.89
N LEU A 31 -10.03 22.38 -19.17
CA LEU A 31 -10.95 22.56 -20.28
C LEU A 31 -11.89 21.37 -20.46
N CYS A 32 -11.37 20.13 -20.42
CA CYS A 32 -12.20 18.94 -20.57
C CYS A 32 -13.14 18.76 -19.36
N ALA A 33 -12.68 19.09 -18.15
CA ALA A 33 -13.51 19.02 -16.95
C ALA A 33 -14.66 20.04 -16.95
N GLU A 34 -14.47 21.21 -17.55
CA GLU A 34 -15.51 22.21 -17.77
C GLU A 34 -16.54 21.70 -18.79
N ALA A 35 -16.08 21.25 -19.96
CA ALA A 35 -16.95 20.68 -20.99
C ALA A 35 -17.78 19.49 -20.48
N ALA A 36 -17.18 18.61 -19.67
CA ALA A 36 -17.89 17.47 -19.07
C ALA A 36 -18.98 17.91 -18.06
N ARG A 37 -18.84 19.07 -17.41
CA ARG A 37 -19.87 19.59 -16.49
C ARG A 37 -21.02 20.27 -17.22
N ASP A 38 -20.72 20.93 -18.33
CA ASP A 38 -21.70 21.74 -19.06
C ASP A 38 -22.58 20.89 -19.98
N VAL A 39 -21.97 19.90 -20.65
CA VAL A 39 -22.64 19.14 -21.73
C VAL A 39 -22.45 17.63 -21.58
N GLY A 40 -21.46 17.18 -20.80
CA GLY A 40 -21.15 15.76 -20.61
C GLY A 40 -21.68 15.15 -19.31
N GLU A 41 -21.15 13.98 -18.95
CA GLU A 41 -21.44 13.28 -17.70
C GLU A 41 -20.13 13.01 -16.93
N PRO A 42 -19.79 13.82 -15.90
CA PRO A 42 -18.53 13.67 -15.18
C PRO A 42 -18.36 12.30 -14.50
N ALA A 43 -19.47 11.66 -14.11
CA ALA A 43 -19.42 10.30 -13.54
C ALA A 43 -18.98 9.27 -14.60
N ALA A 44 -19.45 9.39 -15.84
CA ALA A 44 -19.04 8.51 -16.94
C ALA A 44 -17.56 8.71 -17.29
N GLU A 45 -17.06 9.96 -17.27
CA GLU A 45 -15.64 10.26 -17.46
C GLU A 45 -14.76 9.65 -16.34
N LYS A 46 -15.24 9.66 -15.09
CA LYS A 46 -14.56 9.01 -13.96
C LYS A 46 -14.49 7.49 -14.15
N GLU A 47 -15.59 6.87 -14.58
CA GLU A 47 -15.67 5.45 -14.89
C GLU A 47 -14.76 5.07 -16.07
N ALA A 48 -14.74 5.88 -17.13
CA ALA A 48 -13.85 5.70 -18.27
C ALA A 48 -12.37 5.77 -17.86
N TRP A 49 -12.00 6.77 -17.05
CA TRP A 49 -10.65 6.89 -16.50
C TRP A 49 -10.27 5.68 -15.65
N LEU A 50 -11.16 5.22 -14.76
CA LEU A 50 -10.92 4.09 -13.88
C LEU A 50 -10.72 2.81 -14.70
N SER A 51 -11.60 2.56 -15.67
CA SER A 51 -11.52 1.43 -16.59
C SER A 51 -10.20 1.41 -17.35
N HIS A 52 -9.86 2.53 -18.00
CA HIS A 52 -8.62 2.64 -18.78
C HIS A 52 -7.37 2.45 -17.92
N THR A 53 -7.33 3.08 -16.74
CA THR A 53 -6.16 2.97 -15.85
C THR A 53 -6.01 1.56 -15.29
N LEU A 54 -7.12 0.89 -14.93
CA LEU A 54 -7.09 -0.50 -14.46
C LEU A 54 -6.54 -1.45 -15.53
N LEU A 55 -6.89 -1.24 -16.80
CA LEU A 55 -6.41 -2.05 -17.93
C LEU A 55 -4.92 -1.82 -18.22
N GLU A 56 -4.48 -0.56 -18.29
CA GLU A 56 -3.13 -0.21 -18.74
C GLU A 56 -2.08 -0.19 -17.62
N TRP A 57 -2.50 0.09 -16.37
CA TRP A 57 -1.59 0.31 -15.24
C TRP A 57 -1.88 -0.59 -14.04
N GLY A 58 -3.08 -1.18 -13.97
CA GLY A 58 -3.54 -1.97 -12.83
C GLY A 58 -4.16 -1.11 -11.73
N GLY A 59 -4.31 -1.70 -10.53
CA GLY A 59 -5.03 -1.07 -9.41
C GLY A 59 -4.60 0.39 -9.14
N CYS A 60 -5.56 1.31 -9.15
CA CYS A 60 -5.32 2.74 -9.02
C CYS A 60 -6.08 3.39 -7.85
N GLY A 61 -6.54 2.57 -6.91
CA GLY A 61 -7.16 3.06 -5.69
C GLY A 61 -7.40 1.99 -4.64
N ARG A 62 -7.69 2.46 -3.42
CA ARG A 62 -8.06 1.64 -2.26
C ARG A 62 -9.32 2.18 -1.62
N ILE A 63 -10.19 1.28 -1.15
CA ILE A 63 -11.32 1.61 -0.29
C ILE A 63 -11.09 0.94 1.06
N ALA A 64 -11.27 1.69 2.14
CA ALA A 64 -11.23 1.20 3.51
C ALA A 64 -12.64 1.12 4.07
N TYR A 65 -12.94 -0.01 4.70
CA TYR A 65 -14.20 -0.31 5.36
C TYR A 65 -13.98 -0.48 6.86
N GLU A 66 -14.93 0.00 7.64
CA GLU A 66 -15.11 -0.34 9.05
C GLU A 66 -16.44 -1.09 9.17
N GLY A 67 -16.39 -2.42 9.33
CA GLY A 67 -17.54 -3.27 9.08
C GLY A 67 -17.96 -3.22 7.61
N ASP A 68 -19.23 -2.88 7.35
CA ASP A 68 -19.78 -2.71 6.00
C ASP A 68 -19.79 -1.25 5.52
N ALA A 69 -19.39 -0.31 6.38
CA ALA A 69 -19.40 1.11 6.05
C ALA A 69 -18.08 1.55 5.42
N VAL A 70 -18.14 2.30 4.32
CA VAL A 70 -16.97 2.95 3.73
C VAL A 70 -16.44 4.03 4.68
N ALA A 71 -15.25 3.79 5.21
CA ALA A 71 -14.57 4.66 6.15
C ALA A 71 -13.63 5.66 5.45
N GLY A 72 -13.14 5.31 4.26
CA GLY A 72 -12.31 6.20 3.45
C GLY A 72 -11.88 5.56 2.14
N PHE A 73 -11.30 6.34 1.25
CA PHE A 73 -10.73 5.83 0.01
C PHE A 73 -9.55 6.70 -0.44
N VAL A 74 -8.73 6.18 -1.34
CA VAL A 74 -7.61 6.90 -1.94
C VAL A 74 -7.43 6.45 -3.39
N THR A 75 -7.08 7.39 -4.28
CA THR A 75 -6.72 7.11 -5.67
C THR A 75 -5.30 7.58 -5.96
N TYR A 76 -4.63 6.85 -6.84
CA TYR A 76 -3.25 7.10 -7.23
C TYR A 76 -2.98 6.48 -8.59
N ALA A 77 -2.12 7.11 -9.39
CA ALA A 77 -1.77 6.62 -10.72
C ALA A 77 -0.39 7.10 -11.16
N SER A 78 0.14 6.52 -12.23
CA SER A 78 1.25 7.17 -12.95
C SER A 78 0.78 8.54 -13.48
N PRO A 79 1.62 9.60 -13.45
CA PRO A 79 1.24 10.94 -13.95
C PRO A 79 0.69 10.95 -15.38
N LYS A 80 1.06 9.95 -16.18
CA LYS A 80 0.56 9.72 -17.55
C LYS A 80 -0.96 9.57 -17.63
N PHE A 81 -1.59 9.03 -16.58
CA PHE A 81 -3.04 8.84 -16.48
C PHE A 81 -3.71 9.99 -15.72
N VAL A 82 -2.98 11.06 -15.36
CA VAL A 82 -3.51 12.15 -14.55
C VAL A 82 -3.29 13.47 -15.27
N PRO A 83 -4.11 13.83 -16.28
CA PRO A 83 -3.94 15.04 -17.08
C PRO A 83 -3.81 16.32 -16.26
N ARG A 84 -4.58 16.44 -15.17
CA ARG A 84 -4.53 17.61 -14.27
C ARG A 84 -3.15 17.88 -13.68
N SER A 85 -2.31 16.85 -13.57
CA SER A 85 -0.98 16.96 -12.95
C SER A 85 -0.07 17.99 -13.65
N MET A 86 -0.28 18.23 -14.94
CA MET A 86 0.48 19.19 -15.74
C MET A 86 0.11 20.66 -15.50
N GLU A 87 -1.01 20.91 -14.84
CA GLU A 87 -1.54 22.26 -14.59
C GLU A 87 -1.00 22.89 -13.31
N PHE A 88 -0.27 22.13 -12.50
CA PHE A 88 0.24 22.61 -11.22
C PHE A 88 1.56 23.37 -11.38
N PRO A 89 1.71 24.56 -10.78
CA PRO A 89 2.91 25.40 -10.90
C PRO A 89 4.17 24.77 -10.28
N SER A 90 3.98 23.87 -9.31
CA SER A 90 5.05 23.10 -8.67
C SER A 90 5.39 21.79 -9.39
N GLY A 91 4.78 21.55 -10.57
CA GLY A 91 5.06 20.39 -11.42
C GLY A 91 6.35 20.54 -12.25
N PRO A 92 6.60 19.57 -13.17
CA PRO A 92 5.89 18.31 -13.31
C PRO A 92 6.20 17.33 -12.16
N VAL A 93 5.40 16.27 -12.04
CA VAL A 93 5.70 15.13 -11.15
C VAL A 93 6.95 14.40 -11.65
N SER A 94 7.79 13.92 -10.73
CA SER A 94 9.03 13.23 -11.10
C SER A 94 8.73 11.89 -11.81
N PRO A 95 9.54 11.50 -12.81
CA PRO A 95 9.27 10.32 -13.65
C PRO A 95 9.36 8.98 -12.89
N ASP A 96 10.01 8.97 -11.72
CA ASP A 96 10.20 7.83 -10.84
C ASP A 96 9.12 7.72 -9.74
N ALA A 97 8.11 8.60 -9.77
CA ALA A 97 7.06 8.68 -8.78
C ALA A 97 5.68 8.32 -9.35
N ALA A 98 4.85 7.66 -8.52
CA ALA A 98 3.42 7.64 -8.73
C ALA A 98 2.79 8.88 -8.07
N LEU A 99 1.72 9.39 -8.68
CA LEU A 99 0.98 10.54 -8.18
C LEU A 99 -0.18 10.07 -7.28
N LEU A 100 -0.16 10.51 -6.03
CA LEU A 100 -1.29 10.39 -5.10
C LEU A 100 -2.29 11.51 -5.38
N MET A 101 -3.49 11.14 -5.81
CA MET A 101 -4.49 12.05 -6.37
C MET A 101 -5.48 12.52 -5.31
N THR A 102 -6.47 11.68 -4.97
CA THR A 102 -7.50 11.99 -3.98
C THR A 102 -7.31 11.09 -2.78
N ALA A 103 -7.38 11.64 -1.57
CA ALA A 103 -7.58 10.86 -0.36
C ALA A 103 -8.76 11.44 0.41
N TYR A 104 -9.62 10.55 0.91
CA TYR A 104 -10.80 10.92 1.67
C TYR A 104 -10.93 10.00 2.86
N VAL A 105 -11.23 10.58 4.01
CA VAL A 105 -11.65 9.88 5.21
C VAL A 105 -13.02 10.42 5.58
N ASN A 106 -13.98 9.52 5.77
CA ASN A 106 -15.29 9.91 6.26
C ASN A 106 -15.12 10.57 7.64
N PRO A 107 -15.71 11.77 7.87
CA PRO A 107 -15.55 12.51 9.12
C PRO A 107 -15.81 11.71 10.39
N ALA A 108 -16.71 10.71 10.34
CA ALA A 108 -16.98 9.81 11.46
C ALA A 108 -15.76 8.97 11.89
N TYR A 109 -14.77 8.81 11.02
CA TYR A 109 -13.52 8.07 11.27
C TYR A 109 -12.28 8.99 11.27
N ALA A 110 -12.47 10.31 11.29
CA ALA A 110 -11.37 11.27 11.45
C ALA A 110 -10.67 11.05 12.80
N GLY A 111 -9.36 11.33 12.85
CA GLY A 111 -8.56 11.14 14.08
C GLY A 111 -8.21 9.68 14.42
N THR A 112 -8.77 8.68 13.73
CA THR A 112 -8.49 7.25 13.99
C THR A 112 -7.20 6.72 13.33
N GLY A 113 -6.39 7.61 12.74
CA GLY A 113 -5.20 7.24 11.96
C GLY A 113 -5.49 6.65 10.58
N LEU A 114 -6.76 6.55 10.16
CA LEU A 114 -7.15 5.93 8.88
C LEU A 114 -6.47 6.55 7.65
N GLY A 115 -6.35 7.88 7.60
CA GLY A 115 -5.68 8.57 6.49
C GLY A 115 -4.21 8.13 6.35
N ARG A 116 -3.49 7.99 7.46
CA ARG A 116 -2.10 7.48 7.46
C ARG A 116 -2.05 6.06 6.91
N GLN A 117 -2.98 5.19 7.34
CA GLN A 117 -3.04 3.80 6.89
C GLN A 117 -3.36 3.69 5.39
N LEU A 118 -4.26 4.52 4.86
CA LEU A 118 -4.55 4.58 3.41
C LEU A 118 -3.29 4.93 2.61
N VAL A 119 -2.57 5.97 3.03
CA VAL A 119 -1.34 6.41 2.35
C VAL A 119 -0.24 5.35 2.45
N GLN A 120 -0.08 4.70 3.61
CA GLN A 120 0.90 3.61 3.79
C GLN A 120 0.55 2.39 2.93
N THR A 121 -0.73 2.07 2.77
CA THR A 121 -1.18 0.99 1.88
C THR A 121 -0.81 1.29 0.42
N VAL A 122 -1.08 2.52 -0.03
CA VAL A 122 -0.69 2.96 -1.38
C VAL A 122 0.83 2.95 -1.55
N ALA A 123 1.58 3.40 -0.54
CA ALA A 123 3.04 3.35 -0.55
C ALA A 123 3.56 1.91 -0.74
N ALA A 124 2.96 0.93 -0.05
CA ALA A 124 3.28 -0.49 -0.24
C ALA A 124 2.87 -1.02 -1.62
N ASP A 125 1.74 -0.59 -2.17
CA ASP A 125 1.29 -0.96 -3.51
C ASP A 125 2.25 -0.47 -4.60
N VAL A 126 2.68 0.79 -4.48
CA VAL A 126 3.57 1.45 -5.42
C VAL A 126 4.99 0.89 -5.31
N ALA A 127 5.49 0.66 -4.10
CA ALA A 127 6.80 0.03 -3.89
C ALA A 127 6.87 -1.38 -4.49
N ARG A 128 5.79 -2.18 -4.39
CA ARG A 128 5.71 -3.51 -5.01
C ARG A 128 5.76 -3.49 -6.54
N ARG A 129 5.48 -2.34 -7.17
CA ARG A 129 5.62 -2.13 -8.62
C ARG A 129 7.01 -1.64 -9.04
N GLY A 130 7.95 -1.52 -8.09
CA GLY A 130 9.29 -1.00 -8.36
C GLY A 130 9.34 0.51 -8.61
N ILE A 131 8.31 1.25 -8.18
CA ILE A 131 8.30 2.71 -8.23
C ILE A 131 8.90 3.25 -6.93
N TYR A 132 9.79 4.24 -7.04
CA TYR A 132 10.65 4.67 -5.94
C TYR A 132 10.04 5.76 -5.05
N ALA A 133 8.98 6.42 -5.50
CA ALA A 133 8.36 7.49 -4.72
C ALA A 133 6.85 7.60 -4.91
N LEU A 134 6.21 8.21 -3.92
CA LEU A 134 4.92 8.86 -4.06
C LEU A 134 5.13 10.37 -4.09
N GLU A 135 4.50 11.03 -5.05
CA GLU A 135 4.38 12.48 -5.07
C GLU A 135 2.92 12.92 -5.02
N THR A 136 2.69 14.13 -4.54
CA THR A 136 1.36 14.73 -4.46
C THR A 136 1.44 16.24 -4.52
N PHE A 137 0.36 16.87 -4.98
CA PHE A 137 0.16 18.31 -4.82
C PHE A 137 -0.74 18.53 -3.61
N GLY A 138 -0.20 19.17 -2.58
CA GLY A 138 -0.95 19.47 -1.36
C GLY A 138 -1.68 20.81 -1.45
N ASP A 139 -2.74 20.97 -0.67
CA ASP A 139 -3.39 22.26 -0.45
C ASP A 139 -2.70 22.99 0.71
N ALA A 140 -1.97 24.08 0.45
CA ALA A 140 -1.31 24.87 1.51
C ALA A 140 -2.27 25.75 2.32
N ARG A 141 -3.49 26.01 1.82
CA ARG A 141 -4.51 26.82 2.49
C ARG A 141 -5.52 25.98 3.28
N GLY A 142 -5.57 24.68 3.02
CA GLY A 142 -6.48 23.74 3.69
C GLY A 142 -7.95 24.02 3.38
N GLU A 143 -8.28 24.41 2.15
CA GLU A 143 -9.67 24.74 1.78
C GLU A 143 -10.59 23.51 1.91
N ALA A 144 -11.66 23.65 2.69
CA ALA A 144 -12.63 22.59 2.88
C ALA A 144 -13.38 22.29 1.57
N GLY A 145 -13.61 21.00 1.29
CA GLY A 145 -14.37 20.60 0.12
C GLY A 145 -13.63 20.74 -1.21
N ALA A 146 -12.30 20.92 -1.21
CA ALA A 146 -11.47 20.74 -2.40
C ALA A 146 -11.23 19.24 -2.70
N CYS A 147 -10.86 18.88 -3.95
CA CYS A 147 -10.37 17.52 -4.27
C CYS A 147 -8.87 17.34 -3.89
N LEU A 148 -8.22 18.39 -3.36
CA LEU A 148 -6.86 18.39 -2.83
C LEU A 148 -6.86 18.22 -1.30
N VAL A 149 -5.85 17.52 -0.79
CA VAL A 149 -5.68 17.26 0.65
C VAL A 149 -4.68 18.27 1.24
N PRO A 150 -4.88 18.77 2.47
CA PRO A 150 -3.96 19.70 3.10
C PRO A 150 -2.51 19.23 3.09
N ALA A 151 -1.58 20.11 2.71
CA ALA A 151 -0.15 19.79 2.64
C ALA A 151 0.40 19.31 4.00
N ASP A 152 -0.12 19.87 5.10
CA ASP A 152 0.31 19.51 6.46
C ASP A 152 -0.11 18.10 6.86
N PHE A 153 -1.21 17.58 6.33
CA PHE A 153 -1.55 16.17 6.50
C PHE A 153 -0.45 15.29 5.88
N TYR A 154 -0.06 15.55 4.64
CA TYR A 154 0.99 14.76 3.99
C TYR A 154 2.34 14.87 4.71
N ARG A 155 2.70 16.06 5.20
CA ARG A 155 3.90 16.24 6.03
C ARG A 155 3.85 15.39 7.31
N SER A 156 2.70 15.35 7.98
CA SER A 156 2.51 14.50 9.16
C SER A 156 2.63 12.99 8.87
N VAL A 157 2.42 12.59 7.61
CA VAL A 157 2.54 11.21 7.11
C VAL A 157 3.97 10.90 6.63
N GLY A 158 4.86 11.89 6.57
CA GLY A 158 6.28 11.72 6.23
C GLY A 158 6.69 12.29 4.87
N PHE A 159 5.77 12.93 4.14
CA PHE A 159 6.12 13.60 2.90
C PHE A 159 6.98 14.84 3.18
N LYS A 160 7.97 15.07 2.32
CA LYS A 160 8.79 16.29 2.33
C LYS A 160 8.39 17.19 1.16
N THR A 161 8.38 18.50 1.36
CA THR A 161 8.18 19.44 0.25
C THR A 161 9.41 19.41 -0.65
N VAL A 162 9.25 19.02 -1.92
CA VAL A 162 10.32 18.97 -2.92
C VAL A 162 10.27 20.15 -3.89
N ARG A 163 9.10 20.76 -4.04
CA ARG A 163 8.95 22.05 -4.74
C ARG A 163 7.94 22.92 -4.02
N PHE A 164 8.40 24.10 -3.62
CA PHE A 164 7.57 25.10 -2.98
C PHE A 164 6.60 25.72 -3.98
N ASP A 165 5.37 25.96 -3.51
CA ASP A 165 4.40 26.87 -4.10
C ASP A 165 3.47 27.34 -2.97
N PRO A 166 3.06 28.62 -2.92
CA PRO A 166 2.26 29.16 -1.83
C PRO A 166 0.82 28.60 -1.77
N ARG A 167 0.31 27.98 -2.83
CA ARG A 167 -1.03 27.39 -2.88
C ARG A 167 -0.98 25.87 -3.01
N TYR A 168 -0.10 25.35 -3.87
CA TYR A 168 -0.04 23.94 -4.27
C TYR A 168 1.40 23.37 -4.22
N PRO A 169 2.03 23.26 -3.03
CA PRO A 169 3.36 22.68 -2.91
C PRO A 169 3.38 21.22 -3.39
N ARG A 170 4.43 20.83 -4.12
CA ARG A 170 4.67 19.42 -4.48
C ARG A 170 5.44 18.75 -3.35
N LEU A 171 4.88 17.66 -2.84
CA LEU A 171 5.48 16.87 -1.77
C LEU A 171 5.82 15.47 -2.26
N ARG A 172 6.85 14.88 -1.67
CA ARG A 172 7.38 13.57 -2.02
C ARG A 172 7.60 12.71 -0.78
N LEU A 173 7.20 11.45 -0.87
CA LEU A 173 7.55 10.39 0.06
C LEU A 173 8.41 9.38 -0.69
N GLU A 174 9.67 9.26 -0.28
CA GLU A 174 10.56 8.21 -0.81
C GLU A 174 10.09 6.85 -0.31
N LEU A 175 9.98 5.90 -1.24
CA LEU A 175 9.65 4.52 -0.96
C LEU A 175 10.95 3.73 -0.94
N ARG A 176 11.29 3.19 0.21
CA ARG A 176 12.41 2.24 0.31
C ARG A 176 12.12 1.04 -0.59
N SER A 177 13.12 0.60 -1.33
CA SER A 177 12.98 -0.61 -2.15
C SER A 177 12.76 -1.83 -1.23
N ALA A 178 12.21 -2.92 -1.77
CA ALA A 178 12.17 -4.18 -1.02
C ALA A 178 13.58 -4.68 -0.66
N ILE A 179 14.57 -4.30 -1.47
CA ILE A 179 16.00 -4.61 -1.27
C ILE A 179 16.55 -3.86 -0.05
N ASP A 180 16.21 -2.57 0.11
CA ASP A 180 16.65 -1.80 1.28
C ASP A 180 16.08 -2.36 2.59
N ARG A 181 14.85 -2.92 2.55
CA ARG A 181 14.23 -3.56 3.71
C ARG A 181 14.85 -4.90 4.08
N SER A 182 15.28 -5.69 3.09
CA SER A 182 16.00 -6.95 3.34
C SER A 182 17.40 -6.71 3.85
N VAL A 183 18.12 -5.71 3.31
CA VAL A 183 19.45 -5.33 3.80
C VAL A 183 19.37 -4.82 5.24
N GLU A 184 18.39 -3.96 5.57
CA GLU A 184 18.19 -3.55 6.97
C GLU A 184 17.78 -4.73 7.86
N ALA A 185 16.98 -5.69 7.38
CA ALA A 185 16.63 -6.89 8.17
C ALA A 185 17.84 -7.81 8.38
N GLU A 186 18.76 -7.90 7.41
CA GLU A 186 20.04 -8.60 7.53
C GLU A 186 21.02 -7.84 8.43
N GLU A 187 21.05 -6.51 8.39
CA GLU A 187 21.87 -5.66 9.27
C GLU A 187 21.33 -5.59 10.71
N HIS A 188 19.99 -5.62 10.91
CA HIS A 188 19.36 -5.74 12.23
C HIS A 188 19.42 -7.19 12.76
N TRP A 189 19.52 -8.18 11.88
CA TRP A 189 19.88 -9.53 12.25
C TRP A 189 21.40 -9.61 12.45
N ALA A 190 21.89 -8.95 13.50
CA ALA A 190 23.08 -9.45 14.14
C ALA A 190 22.72 -10.84 14.69
N PRO A 191 23.51 -11.91 14.44
CA PRO A 191 23.45 -13.04 15.34
C PRO A 191 23.85 -12.46 16.70
N GLY A 192 22.86 -12.19 17.55
CA GLY A 192 23.13 -11.85 18.94
C GLY A 192 24.08 -12.92 19.47
N ASP A 193 25.08 -12.48 20.23
CA ASP A 193 26.04 -13.36 20.90
C ASP A 193 25.33 -14.64 21.31
N SER A 194 25.89 -15.77 20.86
CA SER A 194 25.40 -17.10 21.15
C SER A 194 24.80 -17.11 22.54
N VAL A 195 23.47 -17.20 22.62
CA VAL A 195 22.82 -17.49 23.89
C VAL A 195 23.53 -18.76 24.35
N GLU A 196 24.31 -18.68 25.44
CA GLU A 196 24.83 -19.86 26.11
C GLU A 196 23.59 -20.60 26.60
N TRP A 197 23.06 -21.45 25.72
CA TRP A 197 22.20 -22.54 26.08
C TRP A 197 22.93 -23.26 27.18
N PHE A 198 22.38 -23.17 28.38
CA PHE A 198 22.68 -23.96 29.57
C PHE A 198 23.73 -25.03 29.29
N LYS A 199 24.94 -24.87 29.83
CA LYS A 199 25.79 -26.03 30.14
C LYS A 199 25.04 -26.86 31.17
N LEU A 200 24.10 -27.68 30.68
CA LEU A 200 23.69 -28.88 31.37
C LEU A 200 24.91 -29.78 31.33
N ASP A 201 25.57 -29.85 32.47
CA ASP A 201 26.51 -30.89 32.80
C ASP A 201 25.85 -32.26 32.61
N ASP A 202 26.59 -33.20 32.04
CA ASP A 202 26.13 -34.55 31.64
C ASP A 202 25.50 -35.35 32.81
N VAL A 203 25.55 -34.85 34.03
CA VAL A 203 24.98 -35.43 35.26
C VAL A 203 23.49 -35.09 35.45
N GLU A 204 22.97 -34.00 34.86
CA GLU A 204 21.53 -33.66 34.92
C GLU A 204 20.71 -34.25 33.76
N LEU A 205 21.35 -34.56 32.62
CA LEU A 205 20.67 -35.17 31.48
C LEU A 205 20.18 -36.60 31.77
N ASP A 206 20.92 -37.36 32.58
CA ASP A 206 20.53 -38.72 33.00
C ASP A 206 19.35 -38.76 33.99
N LYS A 207 19.04 -37.63 34.66
CA LYS A 207 17.87 -37.53 35.54
C LYS A 207 16.57 -37.22 34.80
N PHE A 208 16.65 -36.59 33.62
CA PHE A 208 15.48 -36.31 32.80
C PHE A 208 15.03 -37.52 31.97
N PHE A 209 15.92 -38.49 31.72
CA PHE A 209 15.67 -39.65 30.86
C PHE A 209 15.83 -41.03 31.55
N GLY A 210 15.80 -41.11 32.88
CA GLY A 210 15.56 -42.39 33.57
C GLY A 210 14.06 -42.69 33.63
N GLU A 211 13.51 -43.88 33.33
CA GLU A 211 14.08 -45.19 33.07
C GLU A 211 13.15 -46.02 32.15
N ALA A 212 13.82 -46.77 31.27
CA ALA A 212 13.55 -48.12 30.74
C ALA A 212 12.14 -48.76 30.81
N THR A 213 11.75 -49.35 29.66
CA THR A 213 11.49 -50.81 29.60
C THR A 213 11.95 -51.35 28.24
N THR A 214 13.05 -52.10 28.20
CA THR A 214 13.12 -53.58 28.13
C THR A 214 12.81 -54.15 26.74
N GLY A 215 13.83 -54.68 26.08
CA GLY A 215 13.63 -55.51 24.88
C GLY A 215 14.88 -55.76 24.05
N ARG A 216 15.76 -56.65 24.53
CA ARG A 216 16.78 -57.31 23.69
C ARG A 216 16.15 -57.87 22.41
N ASN A 217 16.70 -57.57 21.24
CA ASN A 217 17.53 -58.56 20.57
C ASN A 217 18.33 -57.98 19.40
N ARG A 218 19.55 -58.49 19.33
CA ARG A 218 20.58 -58.31 18.31
C ARG A 218 20.29 -59.30 17.16
N ILE A 219 20.85 -59.00 15.99
CA ILE A 219 21.35 -59.92 14.93
C ILE A 219 20.72 -59.73 13.52
N ASP A 220 21.63 -59.37 12.61
CA ASP A 220 21.78 -59.61 11.15
C ASP A 220 20.98 -58.87 10.05
N ARG A 221 21.75 -58.15 9.22
CA ARG A 221 21.63 -58.11 7.74
C ARG A 221 22.68 -59.08 7.17
N PRO A 222 22.71 -59.50 5.88
CA PRO A 222 21.86 -59.13 4.71
C PRO A 222 21.40 -60.35 3.86
N GLY A 223 20.64 -60.13 2.76
CA GLY A 223 20.47 -61.16 1.72
C GLY A 223 19.43 -60.87 0.64
N PHE A 224 19.91 -60.59 -0.57
CA PHE A 224 19.17 -60.70 -1.83
C PHE A 224 18.93 -62.19 -2.17
N GLN A 225 17.74 -62.59 -2.63
CA GLN A 225 17.54 -63.25 -3.94
C GLN A 225 16.08 -63.71 -4.20
N HIS A 226 15.86 -63.81 -5.51
CA HIS A 226 14.74 -64.12 -6.39
C HIS A 226 13.99 -65.47 -6.21
N ASP A 227 12.90 -65.57 -7.00
CA ASP A 227 12.09 -66.74 -7.41
C ASP A 227 10.90 -67.09 -6.49
N GLY A 228 9.69 -67.44 -6.91
CA GLY A 228 9.08 -67.78 -8.20
C GLY A 228 7.82 -68.63 -7.89
N GLU A 229 6.76 -68.51 -8.70
CA GLU A 229 5.59 -69.41 -8.84
C GLU A 229 4.64 -69.66 -7.64
N LEU A 230 3.40 -69.16 -7.74
CA LEU A 230 2.22 -69.89 -8.23
C LEU A 230 1.04 -68.92 -8.45
#